data_AF-A0A2E9Y0H0-F1
#
_entry.id   AF-A0A2E9Y0H0-F1
#
_cell.length_a   1.000
_cell.length_b   1.000
_cell.length_c   1.000
_cell.angle_alpha   90.00
_cell.angle_beta   90.00
_cell.angle_gamma   90.00
#
_symmetry.space_group_name_H-M   'P 1'
#
loop_
_entity.id
_entity.type
_entity.pdbx_description
1 polymer ?
#
loop_
_entity_poly.entity_id
_entity_poly.type
_entity_poly.pdbx_seq_one_letter_code
_entity_poly.pdbx_strand_id
1 'polypeptide(L)'
;MAAGPATGTWLIEYPSTAQLSSDMTNPKHPPPLEKPSLDELGGRIFEARRDAGLEKTVAELNALEQGAGADLGAAWRISIEIVVALVVCTAIGWALDYWFGTKPWLMLLFLFLGGTAGINNAVRTAMRMDARAMEALEAQKRTGSLTDTTGMTSTVEKDKGERCER
;
A
#
# COMPACT_ATOMS: atom_id res chain seq x y z
N MET A 1 -17.36 32.97 -27.67
CA MET A 1 -18.66 33.13 -26.98
C MET A 1 -19.37 31.78 -27.13
N ALA A 2 -19.30 30.86 -26.16
CA ALA A 2 -20.05 30.84 -24.88
C ALA A 2 -21.58 30.71 -25.12
N ALA A 3 -22.34 29.76 -24.54
CA ALA A 3 -22.06 28.56 -23.72
C ALA A 3 -23.23 27.55 -23.93
N GLY A 4 -23.32 26.33 -23.39
CA GLY A 4 -22.51 25.55 -22.43
C GLY A 4 -23.07 24.09 -22.34
N PRO A 5 -22.58 23.21 -21.44
CA PRO A 5 -23.01 21.80 -21.40
C PRO A 5 -24.36 21.58 -20.71
N ALA A 6 -25.15 20.63 -21.22
CA ALA A 6 -26.49 20.32 -20.74
C ALA A 6 -26.48 19.67 -19.34
N THR A 7 -27.14 20.32 -18.39
CA THR A 7 -27.46 19.73 -17.08
C THR A 7 -28.53 18.65 -17.23
N GLY A 8 -28.13 17.38 -17.11
CA GLY A 8 -29.05 16.25 -17.10
C GLY A 8 -29.91 16.22 -15.83
N THR A 9 -31.12 16.76 -15.91
CA THR A 9 -32.14 16.60 -14.87
C THR A 9 -32.62 15.16 -14.86
N TRP A 10 -32.19 14.37 -13.87
CA TRP A 10 -32.71 13.04 -13.62
C TRP A 10 -34.12 13.14 -13.04
N LEU A 11 -35.13 13.15 -13.93
CA LEU A 11 -36.53 12.93 -13.57
C LEU A 11 -36.69 11.49 -13.07
N ILE A 12 -36.55 11.30 -11.76
CA ILE A 12 -36.96 10.05 -11.10
C ILE A 12 -38.49 10.10 -11.00
N GLU A 13 -39.14 9.46 -11.98
CA GLU A 13 -40.59 9.36 -12.06
C GLU A 13 -41.08 8.29 -11.06
N TYR A 14 -41.40 8.70 -9.84
CA TYR A 14 -41.85 7.81 -8.78
C TYR A 14 -43.28 7.30 -9.07
N PRO A 15 -43.51 5.97 -9.19
CA PRO A 15 -44.85 5.44 -9.39
C PRO A 15 -45.72 5.65 -8.14
N SER A 16 -46.68 6.56 -8.24
CA SER A 16 -47.57 7.02 -7.17
C SER A 16 -48.69 6.01 -6.82
N THR A 17 -48.35 4.72 -6.65
CA THR A 17 -49.31 3.64 -6.37
C THR A 17 -48.86 2.61 -5.33
N ALA A 18 -47.83 2.92 -4.53
CA ALA A 18 -47.57 2.20 -3.28
C ALA A 18 -48.66 2.52 -2.24
N GLN A 19 -49.85 1.94 -2.43
CA GLN A 19 -51.01 2.11 -1.55
C GLN A 19 -50.65 1.69 -0.13
N LEU A 20 -50.91 2.60 0.80
CA LEU A 20 -50.65 2.43 2.23
C LEU A 20 -51.66 1.43 2.82
N SER A 21 -51.37 0.13 2.74
CA SER A 21 -52.23 -0.91 3.30
C SER A 21 -52.33 -0.76 4.81
N SER A 22 -53.56 -0.57 5.29
CA SER A 22 -53.90 -0.14 6.64
C SER A 22 -53.81 -1.24 7.70
N ASP A 23 -52.70 -1.98 7.74
CA ASP A 23 -52.40 -2.95 8.79
C ASP A 23 -51.13 -2.53 9.58
N MET A 24 -51.20 -1.34 10.18
CA MET A 24 -50.23 -0.87 11.17
C MET A 24 -50.61 -1.32 12.59
N THR A 25 -50.99 -2.58 12.77
CA THR A 25 -51.23 -3.12 14.12
C THR A 25 -49.98 -3.81 14.69
N ASN A 26 -49.15 -2.99 15.36
CA ASN A 26 -48.08 -3.39 16.29
C ASN A 26 -46.78 -3.99 15.69
N PRO A 27 -45.85 -3.16 15.18
CA PRO A 27 -44.44 -3.48 15.26
C PRO A 27 -44.02 -3.44 16.74
N LYS A 28 -43.67 -4.61 17.31
CA LYS A 28 -43.19 -4.70 18.70
C LYS A 28 -42.01 -3.73 18.91
N HIS A 29 -42.15 -2.80 19.85
CA HIS A 29 -41.05 -1.94 20.29
C HIS A 29 -39.91 -2.85 20.81
N PRO A 30 -38.70 -2.86 20.21
CA PRO A 30 -37.59 -3.65 20.73
C PRO A 30 -37.17 -3.11 22.10
N PRO A 31 -36.67 -3.96 23.03
CA PRO A 31 -36.30 -3.51 24.38
C PRO A 31 -35.23 -2.40 24.36
N PRO A 32 -35.04 -1.66 25.49
CA PRO A 32 -34.16 -0.50 25.54
C PRO A 32 -32.76 -0.75 25.00
N LEU A 33 -32.18 0.28 24.38
CA LEU A 33 -30.96 0.25 23.56
C LEU A 33 -29.70 -0.21 24.33
N GLU A 34 -29.58 -1.51 24.57
CA GLU A 34 -28.28 -2.16 24.72
C GLU A 34 -27.59 -2.08 23.37
N LYS A 35 -26.78 -1.03 23.21
CA LYS A 35 -25.92 -0.80 22.05
C LYS A 35 -25.17 -2.10 21.73
N PRO A 36 -25.40 -2.75 20.57
CA PRO A 36 -24.70 -3.98 20.23
C PRO A 36 -23.20 -3.71 20.32
N SER A 37 -22.46 -4.62 20.96
CA SER A 37 -21.03 -4.39 21.17
C SER A 37 -20.34 -4.20 19.83
N LEU A 38 -19.32 -3.34 19.79
CA LEU A 38 -18.56 -3.14 18.56
C LEU A 38 -17.89 -4.44 18.09
N ASP A 39 -17.72 -5.40 18.99
CA ASP A 39 -17.24 -6.76 18.71
C ASP A 39 -18.31 -7.62 18.00
N GLU A 40 -19.59 -7.56 18.41
CA GLU A 40 -20.68 -8.25 17.70
C GLU A 40 -20.93 -7.61 16.33
N LEU A 41 -20.96 -6.27 16.27
CA LEU A 41 -21.15 -5.54 15.03
C LEU A 41 -19.96 -5.72 14.08
N GLY A 42 -18.74 -5.74 14.64
CA GLY A 42 -17.50 -6.06 13.93
C GLY A 42 -17.50 -7.47 13.38
N GLY A 43 -17.89 -8.47 14.17
CA GLY A 43 -18.07 -9.86 13.75
C GLY A 43 -19.06 -9.99 12.60
N ARG A 44 -20.22 -9.32 12.68
CA ARG A 44 -21.24 -9.34 11.61
C ARG A 44 -20.79 -8.61 10.34
N ILE A 45 -20.02 -7.53 10.44
CA ILE A 45 -19.42 -6.86 9.27
C ILE A 45 -18.32 -7.72 8.65
N PHE A 46 -17.51 -8.40 9.46
CA PHE A 46 -16.47 -9.32 9.02
C PHE A 46 -17.08 -10.52 8.28
N GLU A 47 -18.09 -11.16 8.85
CA GLU A 47 -18.78 -12.30 8.23
C GLU A 47 -19.51 -11.90 6.94
N ALA A 48 -20.21 -10.76 6.91
CA ALA A 48 -20.82 -10.24 5.68
C ALA A 48 -19.79 -9.89 4.58
N ARG A 49 -18.58 -9.42 4.95
CA ARG A 49 -17.48 -9.21 4.00
C ARG A 49 -16.87 -10.52 3.51
N ARG A 50 -16.85 -11.54 4.36
CA ARG A 50 -16.36 -12.89 4.05
C ARG A 50 -17.25 -13.60 3.05
N ASP A 51 -18.56 -13.57 3.25
CA ASP A 51 -19.54 -14.12 2.30
C ASP A 51 -19.57 -13.37 0.97
N ALA A 52 -19.31 -12.05 0.99
CA ALA A 52 -19.11 -11.24 -0.21
C ALA A 52 -17.76 -11.52 -0.92
N GLY A 53 -16.92 -12.43 -0.43
CA GLY A 53 -15.57 -12.72 -0.96
C GLY A 53 -14.56 -11.60 -0.78
N LEU A 54 -14.93 -10.55 -0.03
CA LEU A 54 -14.20 -9.29 0.10
C LEU A 54 -12.96 -9.40 0.98
N GLU A 55 -12.79 -10.51 1.71
CA GLU A 55 -11.56 -10.82 2.47
C GLU A 55 -10.35 -10.89 1.54
N LYS A 56 -10.52 -11.49 0.35
CA LYS A 56 -9.46 -11.59 -0.66
C LYS A 56 -9.10 -10.22 -1.20
N THR A 57 -10.09 -9.42 -1.57
CA THR A 57 -9.83 -8.07 -2.10
C THR A 57 -9.31 -7.12 -1.01
N VAL A 58 -9.72 -7.24 0.25
CA VAL A 58 -9.18 -6.42 1.35
C VAL A 58 -7.76 -6.86 1.72
N ALA A 59 -7.44 -8.16 1.70
CA ALA A 59 -6.07 -8.64 1.88
C ALA A 59 -5.16 -8.23 0.70
N GLU A 60 -5.68 -8.29 -0.53
CA GLU A 60 -4.99 -7.83 -1.74
C GLU A 60 -4.82 -6.30 -1.75
N LEU A 61 -5.84 -5.53 -1.37
CA LEU A 61 -5.75 -4.07 -1.15
C LEU A 61 -4.71 -3.73 -0.08
N ASN A 62 -4.71 -4.41 1.06
CA ASN A 62 -3.68 -4.20 2.09
C ASN A 62 -2.29 -4.63 1.63
N ALA A 63 -2.14 -5.69 0.83
CA ALA A 63 -0.86 -6.10 0.27
C ALA A 63 -0.37 -5.12 -0.80
N LEU A 64 -1.27 -4.58 -1.62
CA LEU A 64 -1.01 -3.51 -2.58
C LEU A 64 -0.66 -2.20 -1.86
N GLU A 65 -1.33 -1.86 -0.76
CA GLU A 65 -1.10 -0.65 0.03
C GLU A 65 0.17 -0.76 0.91
N GLN A 66 0.50 -1.94 1.42
CA GLN A 66 1.77 -2.20 2.10
C GLN A 66 2.94 -2.27 1.12
N GLY A 67 2.77 -2.87 -0.06
CA GLY A 67 3.76 -2.89 -1.13
C GLY A 67 4.01 -1.48 -1.70
N ALA A 68 2.95 -0.83 -2.19
CA ALA A 68 3.04 0.53 -2.71
C ALA A 68 3.44 1.55 -1.63
N GLY A 69 3.01 1.37 -0.37
CA GLY A 69 3.41 2.22 0.75
C GLY A 69 4.89 2.04 1.13
N ALA A 70 5.42 0.81 1.09
CA ALA A 70 6.84 0.55 1.30
C ALA A 70 7.70 1.13 0.16
N ASP A 71 7.31 0.91 -1.10
CA ASP A 71 8.02 1.44 -2.26
C ASP A 71 7.96 2.97 -2.34
N LEU A 72 6.78 3.56 -2.09
CA LEU A 72 6.60 5.01 -2.05
C LEU A 72 7.37 5.64 -0.88
N GLY A 73 7.38 5.00 0.29
CA GLY A 73 8.17 5.43 1.45
C GLY A 73 9.68 5.39 1.19
N ALA A 74 10.16 4.38 0.46
CA ALA A 74 11.55 4.29 0.05
C ALA A 74 11.94 5.34 -0.99
N ALA A 75 11.12 5.53 -2.03
CA ALA A 75 11.33 6.56 -3.05
C ALA A 75 11.30 7.98 -2.44
N TRP A 76 10.36 8.23 -1.53
CA TRP A 76 10.25 9.48 -0.78
C TRP A 76 11.50 9.77 0.07
N ARG A 77 12.02 8.75 0.77
CA ARG A 77 13.26 8.87 1.54
C ARG A 77 14.46 9.23 0.65
N ILE A 78 14.64 8.54 -0.47
CA ILE A 78 15.71 8.84 -1.43
C ILE A 78 15.58 10.29 -1.94
N SER A 79 14.35 10.73 -2.22
CA SER A 79 14.07 12.11 -2.64
C SER A 79 14.48 13.14 -1.57
N ILE A 80 14.16 12.89 -0.30
CA ILE A 80 14.55 13.75 0.82
C ILE A 80 16.08 13.76 1.02
N GLU A 81 16.76 12.61 0.91
CA GLU A 81 18.23 12.52 1.05
C GLU A 81 18.95 13.45 0.04
N ILE A 82 18.45 13.56 -1.20
CA ILE A 82 18.94 14.53 -2.20
C ILE A 82 18.62 15.98 -1.82
N VAL A 83 17.36 16.29 -1.46
CA VAL A 83 16.94 17.66 -1.16
C VAL A 83 17.67 18.22 0.06
N VAL A 84 17.84 17.41 1.12
CA VAL A 84 18.58 17.80 2.33
C VAL A 84 20.06 18.07 2.00
N ALA A 85 20.70 17.23 1.20
CA ALA A 85 22.08 17.46 0.77
C ALA A 85 22.23 18.79 0.00
N LEU A 86 21.33 19.08 -0.95
CA LEU A 86 21.33 20.32 -1.71
C LEU A 86 21.10 21.56 -0.84
N VAL A 87 20.14 21.52 0.09
CA VAL A 87 19.85 22.63 1.00
C VAL A 87 21.03 22.90 1.93
N VAL A 88 21.63 21.87 2.53
CA VAL A 88 22.78 22.02 3.43
C VAL A 88 24.00 22.56 2.69
N CYS A 89 24.36 22.00 1.53
CA CYS A 89 25.48 22.51 0.75
C CYS A 89 25.25 23.93 0.23
N THR A 90 24.02 24.28 -0.17
CA THR A 90 23.65 25.63 -0.62
C THR A 90 23.74 26.64 0.53
N ALA A 91 23.24 26.31 1.72
CA ALA A 91 23.32 27.17 2.89
C ALA A 91 24.78 27.43 3.32
N ILE A 92 25.63 26.39 3.30
CA ILE A 92 27.06 26.52 3.57
C ILE A 92 27.75 27.37 2.50
N GLY A 93 27.51 27.09 1.21
CA GLY A 93 28.08 27.86 0.10
C GLY A 93 27.71 29.35 0.14
N TRP A 94 26.45 29.66 0.46
CA TRP A 94 25.96 31.04 0.64
C TRP A 94 26.59 31.74 1.85
N ALA A 95 26.71 31.06 3.00
CA ALA A 95 27.38 31.61 4.17
C ALA A 95 28.87 31.89 3.91
N LEU A 96 29.55 31.01 3.16
CA LEU A 96 30.92 31.21 2.73
C LEU A 96 31.06 32.38 1.74
N ASP A 97 30.24 32.46 0.70
CA ASP A 97 30.28 33.60 -0.25
C ASP A 97 30.04 34.93 0.49
N TYR A 98 29.17 34.96 1.52
CA TYR A 98 28.96 36.14 2.36
C TYR A 98 30.20 36.52 3.19
N TRP A 99 30.92 35.56 3.77
CA TRP A 99 32.14 35.82 4.55
C TRP A 99 33.35 36.23 3.69
N PHE A 100 33.53 35.59 2.53
CA PHE A 100 34.65 35.88 1.63
C PHE A 100 34.38 37.07 0.69
N GLY A 101 33.17 37.62 0.67
CA GLY A 101 32.77 38.70 -0.23
C GLY A 101 32.85 38.29 -1.71
N THR A 102 32.85 36.99 -2.00
CA THR A 102 32.98 36.47 -3.34
C THR A 102 31.65 36.62 -4.09
N LYS A 103 31.76 36.91 -5.39
CA LYS A 103 30.67 36.61 -6.37
C LYS A 103 30.33 35.12 -6.24
N PRO A 104 29.10 34.65 -6.59
CA PRO A 104 28.52 33.35 -6.19
C PRO A 104 29.21 32.09 -6.78
N TRP A 105 30.53 32.01 -6.61
CA TRP A 105 31.45 31.01 -7.09
C TRP A 105 31.54 29.85 -6.10
N LEU A 106 31.54 30.14 -4.78
CA LEU A 106 31.47 29.08 -3.78
C LEU A 106 30.10 28.43 -3.79
N MET A 107 29.01 29.19 -4.00
CA MET A 107 27.67 28.64 -4.25
C MET A 107 27.65 27.67 -5.43
N LEU A 108 28.24 28.02 -6.59
CA LEU A 108 28.35 27.12 -7.73
C LEU A 108 29.14 25.86 -7.39
N LEU A 109 30.31 26.00 -6.76
CA LEU A 109 31.20 24.89 -6.44
C LEU A 109 30.58 23.94 -5.40
N PHE A 110 29.91 24.48 -4.37
CA PHE A 110 29.14 23.72 -3.39
C PHE A 110 27.86 23.11 -3.98
N LEU A 111 27.26 23.67 -5.03
CA LEU A 111 26.13 23.07 -5.72
C LEU A 111 26.54 21.80 -6.48
N PHE A 112 27.65 21.83 -7.21
CA PHE A 112 28.21 20.62 -7.85
C PHE A 112 28.68 19.59 -6.82
N LEU A 113 29.31 20.03 -5.73
CA LEU A 113 29.75 19.14 -4.66
C LEU A 113 28.56 18.52 -3.91
N GLY A 114 27.50 19.29 -3.65
CA GLY A 114 26.26 18.83 -3.03
C GLY A 114 25.48 17.87 -3.93
N GLY A 115 25.42 18.14 -5.24
CA GLY A 115 24.80 17.24 -6.21
C GLY A 115 25.54 15.90 -6.31
N THR A 116 26.87 15.92 -6.43
CA THR A 116 27.69 14.69 -6.50
C THR A 116 27.67 13.91 -5.18
N ALA A 117 27.73 14.58 -4.03
CA ALA A 117 27.58 13.96 -2.72
C ALA A 117 26.18 13.37 -2.49
N GLY A 118 25.12 14.07 -2.91
CA GLY A 118 23.74 13.61 -2.86
C GLY A 118 23.53 12.34 -3.68
N ILE A 119 23.94 12.34 -4.95
CA ILE A 119 23.86 11.16 -5.83
C ILE A 119 24.61 9.97 -5.23
N ASN A 120 25.82 10.18 -4.69
CA ASN A 120 26.59 9.12 -4.05
C ASN A 120 25.91 8.55 -2.78
N ASN A 121 25.17 9.39 -2.04
CA ASN A 121 24.37 8.97 -0.90
C ASN A 121 23.16 8.12 -1.35
N ALA A 122 22.39 8.63 -2.31
CA ALA A 122 21.21 7.94 -2.87
C ALA A 122 21.56 6.59 -3.52
N VAL A 123 22.65 6.52 -4.30
CA VAL A 123 23.14 5.26 -4.88
C VAL A 123 23.51 4.26 -3.78
N ARG A 124 24.18 4.72 -2.71
CA ARG A 124 24.48 3.87 -1.54
C ARG A 124 23.20 3.39 -0.83
N THR A 125 22.15 4.20 -0.76
CA THR A 125 20.85 3.80 -0.21
C THR A 125 20.17 2.76 -1.10
N ALA A 126 20.14 2.97 -2.43
CA ALA A 126 19.57 2.02 -3.40
C ALA A 126 20.30 0.66 -3.38
N MET A 127 21.63 0.65 -3.45
CA MET A 127 22.42 -0.61 -3.41
C MET A 127 22.19 -1.43 -2.11
N ARG A 128 21.84 -0.76 -1.00
CA ARG A 128 21.48 -1.45 0.26
C ARG A 128 20.08 -2.07 0.22
N MET A 129 19.17 -1.54 -0.60
CA MET A 129 17.86 -2.13 -0.83
C MET A 129 17.99 -3.35 -1.75
N ASP A 130 18.73 -3.24 -2.85
CA ASP A 130 18.97 -4.34 -3.79
C ASP A 130 19.64 -5.55 -3.11
N ALA A 131 20.65 -5.30 -2.26
CA ALA A 131 21.31 -6.36 -1.49
C ALA A 131 20.36 -7.12 -0.56
N ARG A 132 19.42 -6.41 0.08
CA ARG A 132 18.39 -7.01 0.96
C ARG A 132 17.30 -7.74 0.16
N ALA A 133 16.95 -7.23 -1.02
CA ALA A 133 16.03 -7.91 -1.93
C ALA A 133 16.62 -9.24 -2.43
N MET A 134 17.91 -9.26 -2.77
CA MET A 134 18.65 -10.48 -3.11
C MET A 134 18.66 -11.49 -1.95
N GLU A 135 18.96 -11.08 -0.71
CA GLU A 135 18.88 -11.96 0.48
C GLU A 135 17.47 -12.57 0.66
N ALA A 136 16.42 -11.76 0.53
CA ALA A 136 15.03 -12.24 0.65
C ALA A 136 14.66 -13.24 -0.46
N LEU A 137 15.15 -13.02 -1.69
CA LEU A 137 14.96 -13.93 -2.82
C LEU A 137 15.71 -15.25 -2.63
N GLU A 138 16.93 -15.25 -2.09
CA GLU A 138 17.66 -16.48 -1.80
C GLU A 138 17.01 -17.31 -0.67
N ALA A 139 16.45 -16.64 0.36
CA ALA A 139 15.68 -17.30 1.42
C ALA A 139 14.41 -17.98 0.86
N GLN A 140 13.66 -17.29 0.00
CA GLN A 140 12.54 -17.85 -0.77
C GLN A 140 12.99 -19.07 -1.58
N LYS A 141 14.10 -18.95 -2.34
CA LYS A 141 14.59 -20.01 -3.23
C LYS A 141 15.02 -21.28 -2.47
N ARG A 142 15.67 -21.13 -1.30
CA ARG A 142 15.98 -22.27 -0.41
C ARG A 142 14.72 -22.95 0.11
N THR A 143 13.73 -22.17 0.54
CA THR A 143 12.51 -22.71 1.16
C THR A 143 11.63 -23.42 0.12
N GLY A 144 11.44 -22.82 -1.06
CA GLY A 144 10.73 -23.44 -2.19
C GLY A 144 11.39 -24.72 -2.69
N SER A 145 12.73 -24.73 -2.79
CA SER A 145 13.49 -25.94 -3.14
C SER A 145 13.32 -27.08 -2.13
N LEU A 146 13.17 -26.75 -0.83
CA LEU A 146 12.89 -27.74 0.20
C LEU A 146 11.49 -28.33 0.01
N THR A 147 10.47 -27.49 -0.22
CA THR A 147 9.08 -27.94 -0.40
C THR A 147 8.87 -28.75 -1.68
N ASP A 148 9.52 -28.41 -2.79
CA ASP A 148 9.48 -29.22 -4.03
C ASP A 148 10.06 -30.62 -3.79
N THR A 149 11.19 -30.69 -3.06
CA THR A 149 11.84 -31.98 -2.75
C THR A 149 11.00 -32.83 -1.80
N THR A 150 10.33 -32.21 -0.81
CA THR A 150 9.40 -32.90 0.11
C THR A 150 8.10 -33.33 -0.59
N GLY A 151 7.59 -32.53 -1.53
CA GLY A 151 6.45 -32.91 -2.37
C GLY A 151 6.76 -34.16 -3.20
N MET A 152 7.92 -34.16 -3.87
CA MET A 152 8.39 -35.26 -4.71
C MET A 152 8.62 -36.57 -3.94
N THR A 153 9.06 -36.52 -2.67
CA THR A 153 9.19 -37.73 -1.85
C THR A 153 7.84 -38.23 -1.32
N SER A 154 6.91 -37.33 -0.97
CA SER A 154 5.56 -37.70 -0.52
C SER A 154 4.71 -38.38 -1.60
N THR A 155 4.86 -38.01 -2.87
CA THR A 155 4.16 -38.67 -3.99
C THR A 155 4.74 -40.05 -4.30
N VAL A 156 6.06 -40.23 -4.19
CA VAL A 156 6.73 -41.52 -4.37
C VAL A 156 6.37 -42.52 -3.25
N GLU A 157 6.18 -42.06 -2.02
CA GLU A 157 5.73 -42.94 -0.92
C GLU A 157 4.28 -43.38 -1.11
N LYS A 158 3.42 -42.52 -1.68
CA LYS A 158 2.00 -42.83 -1.91
C LYS A 158 1.76 -43.87 -3.01
N ASP A 159 2.48 -43.79 -4.16
CA ASP A 159 2.38 -44.82 -5.23
C ASP A 159 2.84 -46.21 -4.75
N LYS A 160 3.73 -46.26 -3.76
CA LYS A 160 4.29 -47.51 -3.24
C LYS A 160 3.32 -48.26 -2.32
N GLY A 161 2.44 -47.54 -1.62
CA GLY A 161 1.35 -48.14 -0.83
C GLY A 161 0.28 -48.79 -1.71
N GLU A 162 -0.25 -48.03 -2.68
CA GLU A 162 -1.34 -48.48 -3.56
C GLU A 162 -0.94 -49.64 -4.52
N ARG A 163 0.37 -49.87 -4.68
CA ARG A 163 0.93 -51.00 -5.44
C ARG A 163 1.06 -52.30 -4.63
N CYS A 164 1.02 -52.24 -3.29
CA CYS A 164 1.19 -53.41 -2.42
C CYS A 164 -0.13 -54.06 -1.99
N GLU A 165 -1.27 -53.42 -2.26
CA GLU A 165 -2.62 -53.91 -1.94
C GLU A 165 -3.36 -54.49 -3.17
N ARG A 166 -2.65 -54.81 -4.25
CA ARG A 166 -3.22 -55.31 -5.52
C ARG A 166 -2.44 -56.51 -6.08
#